data_AF-A0AAU5INU1-F1
#
_entry.id   AF-A0AAU5INU1-F1
#
_cell.length_a   1.000
_cell.length_b   1.000
_cell.length_c   1.000
_cell.angle_alpha   90.00
_cell.angle_beta   90.00
_cell.angle_gamma   90.00
#
_symmetry.space_group_name_H-M   'P 1'
#
loop_
_entity.id
_entity.type
_entity.pdbx_description
1 polymer ?
#
loop_
_entity_poly.entity_id
_entity_poly.type
_entity_poly.pdbx_seq_one_letter_code
_entity_poly.pdbx_strand_id
1 'polypeptide(L)' 'MTGRRPWVGDLVRDRDADRLAVVTDVRGGALWVLRPECGGGQWTSDRPGRLAVVTPREEMRHRL' A
#
# COMPACT_ATOMS: atom_id res chain seq x y z
N MET A 1 -12.17 -9.00 -11.15
CA MET A 1 -11.70 -7.60 -11.13
C MET A 1 -10.20 -7.59 -10.92
N THR A 2 -9.42 -7.48 -11.99
CA THR A 2 -7.95 -7.30 -11.93
C THR A 2 -7.66 -5.85 -11.57
N GLY A 3 -7.70 -5.52 -10.29
CA GLY A 3 -7.27 -4.21 -9.80
C GLY A 3 -5.76 -4.03 -10.05
N ARG A 4 -5.34 -2.78 -10.30
CA ARG A 4 -3.92 -2.41 -10.39
C ARG A 4 -3.16 -3.01 -9.20
N ARG A 5 -2.08 -3.73 -9.50
CA ARG A 5 -1.19 -4.28 -8.48
C ARG A 5 -0.53 -3.11 -7.73
N PRO A 6 -0.67 -3.00 -6.40
CA PRO A 6 -0.12 -1.88 -5.66
C PRO A 6 1.40 -1.79 -5.78
N TRP A 7 1.93 -0.58 -5.77
CA TRP A 7 3.36 -0.33 -5.86
C TRP A 7 3.81 0.78 -4.93
N VAL A 8 5.13 0.87 -4.74
CA VAL A 8 5.78 1.91 -3.94
C VAL A 8 5.21 3.30 -4.26
N GLY A 9 4.79 3.99 -3.21
CA GLY A 9 4.15 5.31 -3.23
C GLY A 9 2.62 5.28 -3.31
N ASP A 10 1.99 4.15 -3.62
CA ASP A 10 0.52 4.05 -3.61
C ASP A 10 0.01 4.09 -2.16
N LEU A 11 -1.07 4.83 -1.92
CA LEU A 11 -1.89 4.69 -0.73
C LEU A 11 -2.87 3.55 -0.95
N VAL A 12 -2.89 2.58 -0.03
CA VAL A 12 -3.72 1.39 -0.10
C VAL A 12 -4.59 1.24 1.14
N ARG A 13 -5.75 0.62 0.97
CA ARG A 13 -6.51 -0.01 2.06
C ARG A 13 -6.08 -1.47 2.14
N ASP A 14 -5.44 -1.83 3.24
CA ASP A 14 -5.19 -3.21 3.61
C ASP A 14 -6.46 -3.79 4.22
N ARG A 15 -7.11 -4.73 3.52
CA ARG A 15 -8.36 -5.35 3.95
C ARG A 15 -8.18 -6.38 5.06
N ASP A 16 -6.99 -6.95 5.22
CA ASP A 16 -6.73 -7.92 6.28
C ASP A 16 -6.49 -7.19 7.61
N ALA A 17 -5.79 -6.06 7.57
CA ALA A 17 -5.54 -5.21 8.74
C ALA A 17 -6.64 -4.16 9.01
N ASP A 18 -7.57 -3.99 8.07
CA ASP A 18 -8.60 -2.94 8.05
C ASP A 18 -8.04 -1.51 8.26
N ARG A 19 -6.92 -1.19 7.60
CA ARG A 19 -6.16 0.06 7.78
C ARG A 19 -5.64 0.66 6.47
N LEU A 20 -5.44 1.98 6.46
CA LEU A 20 -4.79 2.69 5.36
C LEU A 20 -3.28 2.74 5.54
N ALA A 21 -2.54 2.57 4.44
CA ALA A 21 -1.09 2.58 4.45
C ALA A 21 -0.50 3.00 3.10
N VAL A 22 0.68 3.61 3.13
CA VAL A 22 1.49 3.83 1.94
C VAL A 22 2.40 2.62 1.74
N VAL A 23 2.47 2.12 0.51
CA VAL A 23 3.47 1.12 0.12
C VAL A 23 4.84 1.80 0.10
N THR A 24 5.75 1.38 0.96
CA THR A 24 7.11 1.94 1.03
C THR A 24 8.14 1.10 0.28
N ASP A 25 7.89 -0.20 0.13
CA ASP A 25 8.78 -1.14 -0.56
C ASP A 25 7.98 -2.35 -1.08
N VAL A 26 8.50 -3.00 -2.13
CA VAL A 26 7.99 -4.27 -2.67
C VAL A 26 9.17 -5.23 -2.86
N ARG A 27 9.32 -6.16 -1.93
CA ARG A 27 10.45 -7.09 -1.88
C ARG A 27 10.17 -8.32 -2.72
N GLY A 28 11.09 -8.62 -3.64
CA GLY A 28 11.01 -9.78 -4.52
C GLY A 28 9.74 -9.86 -5.38
N GLY A 29 9.00 -8.75 -5.51
CA GLY A 29 7.69 -8.77 -6.15
C GLY A 29 6.68 -9.69 -5.47
N ALA A 30 6.80 -9.95 -4.17
CA ALA A 30 5.88 -10.86 -3.45
C ALA A 30 5.49 -10.35 -2.06
N LEU A 31 6.27 -9.44 -1.47
CA LEU A 31 6.02 -8.92 -0.13
C LEU A 31 5.97 -7.38 -0.17
N TRP A 32 4.84 -6.81 0.24
CA TRP A 32 4.64 -5.37 0.35
C TRP A 32 4.96 -4.91 1.75
N VAL A 33 5.76 -3.87 1.85
CA VAL A 33 6.05 -3.19 3.10
C VAL A 33 5.17 -1.96 3.19
N LEU A 34 4.45 -1.85 4.29
CA LEU A 34 3.38 -0.88 4.49
C LEU A 34 3.70 -0.02 5.72
N ARG A 35 3.64 1.29 5.52
CA ARG A 35 3.68 2.27 6.60
C ARG A 35 2.30 2.91 6.73
N PRO A 36 1.71 3.00 7.93
CA PRO A 36 0.42 3.65 8.09
C PRO A 36 0.49 5.11 7.62
N GLU A 37 -0.62 5.63 7.10
CA GLU A 37 -0.73 7.04 6.70
C GLU A 37 -0.58 7.96 7.92
N CYS A 38 -1.16 7.56 9.05
CA CYS A 38 -1.09 8.27 10.33
C CYS A 38 -0.56 7.35 11.44
N GLY A 39 0.31 7.91 12.30
CA GLY A 39 0.91 7.19 13.43
C GLY A 39 2.21 6.46 13.07
N GLY A 40 2.67 5.61 13.98
CA GLY A 40 3.95 4.89 13.86
C GLY A 40 3.79 3.41 13.50
N GLY A 41 4.93 2.80 13.17
CA GLY A 41 5.04 1.36 12.88
C GLY A 41 5.10 1.05 11.39
N GLN A 42 5.33 -0.23 11.11
CA GLN A 42 5.40 -0.79 9.76
C GLN A 42 4.95 -2.24 9.83
N TRP A 43 4.30 -2.72 8.78
CA TRP A 43 3.98 -4.15 8.65
C TRP A 43 4.17 -4.62 7.21
N THR A 44 4.05 -5.92 7.01
CA THR A 44 4.19 -6.54 5.69
C THR A 44 2.93 -7.29 5.31
N SER A 45 2.62 -7.32 4.01
CA SER A 45 1.56 -8.14 3.43
C SER A 45 2.08 -8.90 2.22
N ASP A 46 1.78 -10.19 2.16
CA ASP A 46 2.08 -11.08 1.04
C ASP A 46 0.84 -11.32 0.14
N ARG A 47 -0.28 -10.65 0.44
CA ARG A 47 -1.56 -10.79 -0.27
C ARG A 47 -1.89 -9.53 -1.06
N PRO A 48 -1.27 -9.27 -2.23
CA PRO A 48 -1.54 -8.06 -3.00
C PRO A 48 -3.00 -7.90 -3.44
N GLY A 49 -3.74 -9.01 -3.59
CA GLY A 49 -5.17 -8.97 -3.89
C GLY A 49 -6.05 -8.42 -2.76
N ARG A 50 -5.51 -8.32 -1.54
CA ARG A 50 -6.17 -7.71 -0.36
C ARG A 50 -5.81 -6.24 -0.19
N LEU A 51 -4.81 -5.74 -0.93
CA LEU A 51 -4.39 -4.35 -0.91
C LEU A 51 -5.09 -3.58 -2.02
N ALA A 52 -6.09 -2.78 -1.66
CA ALA A 52 -6.82 -1.96 -2.63
C ALA A 52 -6.16 -0.58 -2.75
N VAL A 53 -5.69 -0.22 -3.94
CA VAL A 53 -5.18 1.14 -4.20
C VAL A 53 -6.32 2.15 -4.02
N VAL A 54 -6.13 3.08 -3.09
CA VAL A 54 -7.05 4.18 -2.78
C VAL A 54 -6.60 5.46 -3.49
N THR A 55 -5.31 5.77 -3.41
CA THR A 55 -4.70 6.90 -4.11
C THR A 55 -3.44 6.44 -4.82
N PRO A 56 -3.37 6.58 -6.17
CA PRO A 56 -2.16 6.28 -6.92
C PRO A 56 -0.97 7.14 -6.48
N ARG A 57 0.24 6.57 -6.54
CA ARG A 57 1.50 7.28 -6.28
C ARG A 57 1.67 8.56 -7.10
N GLU A 58 1.10 8.61 -8.31
CA GLU A 58 1.14 9.79 -9.18
C GLU A 58 0.40 10.97 -8.54
N GLU A 59 -0.73 10.72 -7.90
CA GLU A 59 -1.53 11.73 -7.20
C GLU A 59 -0.97 12.04 -5.80
N MET A 60 -0.38 11.04 -5.12
CA MET A 60 0.27 11.25 -3.81
C MET A 60 1.39 12.29 -3.84
N ARG A 61 2.10 12.43 -4.96
CA ARG A 61 3.15 13.44 -5.13
C ARG A 61 2.65 14.88 -5.09
N HIS A 62 1.36 15.12 -5.31
CA HIS A 62 0.76 16.44 -5.24
C HIS A 62 0.19 16.78 -3.85
N ARG A 63 0.19 15.84 -2.90
CA ARG A 63 -0.27 16.07 -1.51
C ARG A 63 0.84 16.42 -0.52
N LEU A 64 2.11 16.29 -0.91
CA LEU A 64 3.28 16.70 -0.13
C LEU A 64 3.79 18.05 -0.65
#